data_AF-A0A420W402-F1
#
_entry.id   AF-A0A420W402-F1
#
_cell.length_a   1.000
_cell.length_b   1.000
_cell.length_c   1.000
_cell.angle_alpha   90.00
_cell.angle_beta   90.00
_cell.angle_gamma   90.00
#
_symmetry.space_group_name_H-M   'P 1'
#
loop_
_entity.id
_entity.type
_entity.pdbx_description
1 polymer ?
#
loop_
_entity_poly.entity_id
_entity_poly.type
_entity_poly.pdbx_seq_one_letter_code
_entity_poly.pdbx_strand_id
1 'polypeptide(L)'
;MSKLRLAFVFFTILFISSYTLLQAQTPAAAPVTATQQANNAYKYSPDGLKKGSLANQFDHLNYISKNNYDFKMVRKTNLDIVKRNVVDTVAKLHKEINSLKSSSSNYSSNTKNLQDSIQTLKDQLAQEQQKTDSFSFLGINTSKSLYSTVVWTIIAVLAVATFIFLISYRKAKVDTVEFQKTAEQSQEEFATFRKKAMEKEQLLKRQLQDELNKKI
;
A
#
# COMPACT_ATOMS: atom_id res chain seq x y z
N MET A 1 20.05 18.10 17.20
CA MET A 1 18.66 17.66 16.91
C MET A 1 18.47 17.09 15.49
N SER A 2 19.52 16.56 14.84
CA SER A 2 19.42 16.03 13.46
C SER A 2 18.99 14.54 13.41
N LYS A 3 19.42 13.73 14.39
CA LYS A 3 19.23 12.27 14.37
C LYS A 3 17.76 11.83 14.54
N LEU A 4 16.94 12.60 15.26
CA LEU A 4 15.54 12.26 15.51
C LEU A 4 14.63 12.57 14.30
N ARG A 5 14.96 13.62 13.54
CA ARG A 5 14.26 13.97 12.29
C ARG A 5 14.60 13.00 11.16
N LEU A 6 15.86 12.53 11.10
CA LEU A 6 16.29 11.51 10.14
C LEU A 6 15.63 10.15 10.41
N ALA A 7 15.48 9.77 11.69
CA ALA A 7 14.83 8.51 12.09
C ALA A 7 13.34 8.45 11.70
N PHE A 8 12.63 9.57 11.78
CA PHE A 8 11.21 9.64 11.41
C PHE A 8 11.01 9.53 9.89
N VAL A 9 11.89 10.17 9.10
CA VAL A 9 11.88 10.06 7.63
C VAL A 9 12.24 8.63 7.19
N PHE A 10 13.23 7.99 7.83
CA PHE A 10 13.60 6.61 7.55
C PHE A 10 12.47 5.62 7.84
N PHE A 11 11.72 5.82 8.94
CA PHE A 11 10.58 4.96 9.31
C PHE A 11 9.43 5.06 8.30
N THR A 12 9.20 6.23 7.70
CA THR A 12 8.15 6.43 6.69
C THR A 12 8.51 5.82 5.33
N ILE A 13 9.80 5.81 4.95
CA ILE A 13 10.28 5.19 3.70
C ILE A 13 10.24 3.65 3.80
N LEU A 14 10.52 3.11 4.99
CA LEU A 14 10.53 1.66 5.24
C LEU A 14 9.11 1.05 5.13
N PHE A 15 8.07 1.82 5.47
CA PHE A 15 6.67 1.37 5.41
C PHE A 15 6.09 1.31 3.98
N ILE A 16 6.72 1.96 2.99
CA ILE A 16 6.26 2.00 1.59
C ILE A 16 6.87 0.83 0.79
N SER A 17 8.09 0.38 1.11
CA SER A 17 8.78 -0.69 0.37
C SER A 17 8.26 -2.11 0.66
N SER A 18 7.51 -2.31 1.74
CA SER A 18 7.01 -3.61 2.18
C SER A 18 5.71 -4.04 1.49
N TYR A 19 5.04 -3.16 0.73
CA TYR A 19 3.78 -3.48 0.05
C TYR A 19 3.96 -4.09 -1.36
N THR A 20 5.16 -4.09 -1.93
CA THR A 20 5.41 -4.49 -3.33
C THR A 20 5.87 -5.94 -3.54
N LEU A 21 5.82 -6.80 -2.52
CA LEU A 21 6.25 -8.19 -2.64
C LEU A 21 5.11 -9.18 -2.36
N LEU A 22 4.03 -9.08 -3.11
CA LEU A 22 2.98 -10.11 -3.10
C LEU A 22 2.30 -10.25 -4.46
N GLN A 23 3.05 -10.72 -5.46
CA GLN A 23 2.49 -11.34 -6.67
C GLN A 23 3.59 -12.04 -7.47
N ALA A 24 3.71 -13.36 -7.31
CA ALA A 24 4.24 -14.25 -8.36
C ALA A 24 3.87 -15.70 -8.02
N GLN A 25 2.81 -16.22 -8.66
CA GLN A 25 2.48 -17.64 -8.68
C GLN A 25 2.63 -18.14 -10.12
N THR A 26 3.60 -19.02 -10.33
CA THR A 26 3.85 -19.72 -11.60
C THR A 26 2.81 -20.83 -11.81
N PRO A 27 2.15 -20.93 -12.98
CA PRO A 27 1.20 -21.99 -13.29
C PRO A 27 1.88 -23.32 -13.61
N ALA A 28 1.23 -24.41 -13.18
CA ALA A 28 1.64 -25.79 -13.32
C ALA A 28 1.73 -26.26 -14.78
N ALA A 29 2.78 -27.01 -15.11
CA ALA A 29 2.90 -27.76 -16.36
C ALA A 29 2.01 -29.02 -16.33
N ALA A 30 1.16 -29.20 -17.34
CA ALA A 30 0.38 -30.41 -17.57
C ALA A 30 1.06 -31.31 -18.63
N PRO A 31 1.13 -32.65 -18.45
CA PRO A 31 1.69 -33.57 -19.45
C PRO A 31 0.68 -33.90 -20.57
N VAL A 32 1.08 -33.66 -21.82
CA VAL A 32 0.33 -33.97 -23.05
C VAL A 32 0.84 -35.26 -23.70
N THR A 33 0.40 -36.43 -23.21
CA THR A 33 0.69 -37.70 -23.92
C THR A 33 -0.41 -38.74 -23.68
N ALA A 34 -1.58 -38.60 -24.30
CA ALA A 34 -2.64 -39.63 -24.17
C ALA A 34 -3.57 -39.83 -25.38
N THR A 35 -3.37 -39.17 -26.52
CA THR A 35 -4.37 -39.21 -27.61
C THR A 35 -3.97 -39.99 -28.87
N GLN A 36 -2.76 -40.54 -28.98
CA GLN A 36 -2.31 -41.19 -30.22
C GLN A 36 -2.55 -42.71 -30.30
N GLN A 37 -2.64 -43.42 -29.16
CA GLN A 37 -2.73 -44.89 -29.16
C GLN A 37 -4.13 -45.48 -29.38
N ALA A 38 -5.20 -44.72 -29.20
CA ALA A 38 -6.58 -45.21 -29.38
C ALA A 38 -7.05 -45.26 -30.84
N ASN A 39 -6.31 -44.63 -31.77
CA ASN A 39 -6.76 -44.44 -33.14
C ASN A 39 -6.60 -45.69 -34.01
N ASN A 40 -5.70 -46.62 -33.74
CA ASN A 40 -5.46 -47.74 -34.68
C ASN A 40 -6.28 -49.01 -34.40
N ALA A 41 -6.94 -49.10 -33.24
CA ALA A 41 -7.60 -50.32 -32.77
C ALA A 41 -8.80 -50.77 -33.63
N TYR A 42 -9.43 -49.85 -34.38
CA TYR A 42 -10.66 -50.12 -35.12
C TYR A 42 -10.46 -50.35 -36.62
N LYS A 43 -9.24 -50.22 -37.14
CA LYS A 43 -8.96 -50.34 -38.59
C LYS A 43 -9.28 -51.72 -39.15
N TYR A 44 -9.05 -52.78 -38.36
CA TYR A 44 -9.25 -54.18 -38.78
C TYR A 44 -10.31 -54.92 -37.96
N SER A 45 -11.09 -54.19 -37.14
CA SER A 45 -12.11 -54.78 -36.27
C SER A 45 -13.43 -55.01 -37.04
N PRO A 46 -14.22 -56.06 -36.74
CA PRO A 46 -15.54 -56.28 -37.35
C PRO A 46 -16.50 -55.09 -37.21
N ASP A 47 -16.33 -54.28 -36.17
CA ASP A 47 -17.13 -53.07 -35.89
C ASP A 47 -16.50 -51.76 -36.41
N GLY A 48 -15.46 -51.86 -37.24
CA GLY A 48 -14.66 -50.72 -37.71
C GLY A 48 -15.44 -49.67 -38.51
N LEU A 49 -16.63 -50.01 -39.03
CA LEU A 49 -17.54 -49.05 -39.69
C LEU A 49 -18.30 -48.13 -38.75
N LYS A 50 -18.46 -48.53 -37.48
CA LYS A 50 -19.30 -47.82 -36.50
C LYS A 50 -18.47 -47.20 -35.37
N LYS A 51 -17.24 -47.68 -35.17
CA LYS A 51 -16.38 -47.28 -34.05
C LYS A 51 -15.04 -46.74 -34.53
N GLY A 52 -14.47 -45.81 -33.78
CA GLY A 52 -13.20 -45.15 -34.10
C GLY A 52 -13.36 -43.84 -34.89
N SER A 53 -12.24 -43.21 -35.22
CA SER A 53 -12.20 -41.97 -35.98
C SER A 53 -12.82 -42.17 -37.37
N LEU A 54 -13.28 -41.08 -37.99
CA LEU A 54 -13.80 -41.14 -39.35
C LEU A 54 -12.76 -41.69 -40.34
N ALA A 55 -11.49 -41.35 -40.14
CA ALA A 55 -10.37 -41.90 -40.93
C ALA A 55 -10.28 -43.42 -40.82
N ASN A 56 -10.44 -43.98 -39.62
CA ASN A 56 -10.43 -45.43 -39.42
C ASN A 56 -11.62 -46.12 -40.07
N GLN A 57 -12.80 -45.49 -40.04
CA GLN A 57 -14.01 -46.02 -40.66
C GLN A 57 -13.85 -46.08 -42.20
N PHE A 58 -13.20 -45.08 -42.79
CA PHE A 58 -12.83 -45.08 -44.21
C PHE A 58 -11.76 -46.12 -44.55
N ASP A 59 -10.72 -46.25 -43.74
CA ASP A 59 -9.68 -47.27 -43.91
C ASP A 59 -10.27 -48.68 -43.80
N HIS A 60 -11.20 -48.90 -42.86
CA HIS A 60 -11.88 -50.17 -42.70
C HIS A 60 -12.84 -50.46 -43.87
N LEU A 61 -13.57 -49.45 -44.36
CA LEU A 61 -14.39 -49.56 -45.57
C LEU A 61 -13.53 -49.97 -46.78
N ASN A 62 -12.33 -49.39 -46.88
CA ASN A 62 -11.36 -49.76 -47.89
C ASN A 62 -10.90 -51.21 -47.71
N TYR A 63 -10.59 -51.65 -46.49
CA TYR A 63 -10.14 -53.03 -46.21
C TYR A 63 -11.17 -54.11 -46.58
N ILE A 64 -12.44 -53.93 -46.21
CA ILE A 64 -13.50 -54.93 -46.46
C ILE A 64 -14.04 -54.92 -47.90
N SER A 65 -13.66 -53.94 -48.70
CA SER A 65 -14.11 -53.80 -50.08
C SER A 65 -13.35 -54.73 -51.02
N LYS A 66 -14.07 -55.35 -51.96
CA LYS A 66 -13.48 -56.28 -52.91
C LYS A 66 -12.73 -55.50 -54.00
N ASN A 67 -11.49 -55.87 -54.28
CA ASN A 67 -10.74 -55.29 -55.40
C ASN A 67 -11.15 -55.94 -56.73
N ASN A 68 -11.31 -55.13 -57.78
CA ASN A 68 -11.57 -55.59 -59.14
C ASN A 68 -10.77 -54.72 -60.12
N TYR A 69 -9.62 -55.23 -60.57
CA TYR A 69 -8.61 -54.50 -61.34
C TYR A 69 -8.31 -53.13 -60.71
N ASP A 70 -8.84 -52.05 -61.29
CA ASP A 70 -8.63 -50.66 -60.88
C ASP A 70 -9.73 -50.09 -59.96
N PHE A 71 -10.78 -50.86 -59.67
CA PHE A 71 -11.94 -50.40 -58.89
C PHE A 71 -12.14 -51.21 -57.60
N LYS A 72 -12.52 -50.50 -56.52
CA LYS A 72 -12.99 -51.14 -55.28
C LYS A 72 -14.50 -51.20 -55.22
N MET A 73 -15.00 -52.41 -55.10
CA MET A 73 -16.43 -52.69 -54.97
C MET A 73 -16.81 -52.66 -53.49
N VAL A 74 -17.53 -51.61 -53.12
CA VAL A 74 -18.01 -51.36 -51.75
C VAL A 74 -19.49 -51.73 -51.67
N ARG A 75 -19.89 -52.41 -50.57
CA ARG A 75 -21.31 -52.69 -50.32
C ARG A 75 -22.08 -51.40 -50.04
N LYS A 76 -23.24 -51.22 -50.67
CA LYS A 76 -24.09 -50.04 -50.48
C LYS A 76 -24.41 -49.75 -49.00
N THR A 77 -24.74 -50.79 -48.22
CA THR A 77 -25.03 -50.69 -46.78
C THR A 77 -23.87 -50.08 -45.99
N ASN A 78 -22.63 -50.41 -46.35
CA ASN A 78 -21.44 -49.92 -45.66
C ASN A 78 -21.19 -48.44 -45.99
N LEU A 79 -21.42 -48.04 -47.24
CA LEU A 79 -21.35 -46.65 -47.66
C LEU A 79 -22.41 -45.78 -46.96
N ASP A 80 -23.64 -46.29 -46.81
CA ASP A 80 -24.72 -45.58 -46.12
C ASP A 80 -24.42 -45.38 -44.62
N ILE A 81 -23.76 -46.35 -43.98
CA ILE A 81 -23.32 -46.21 -42.57
C ILE A 81 -22.28 -45.10 -42.44
N VAL A 82 -21.23 -45.11 -43.27
CA VAL A 82 -20.17 -44.09 -43.21
C VAL A 82 -20.75 -42.72 -43.55
N LYS A 83 -21.60 -42.61 -44.58
CA LYS A 83 -22.30 -41.36 -44.91
C LYS A 83 -23.07 -40.80 -43.72
N ARG A 84 -23.83 -41.64 -43.00
CA ARG A 84 -24.56 -41.21 -41.80
C ARG A 84 -23.62 -40.69 -40.71
N ASN A 85 -22.52 -41.41 -40.45
CA ASN A 85 -21.54 -41.02 -39.43
C ASN A 85 -20.82 -39.70 -39.79
N VAL A 86 -20.52 -39.48 -41.07
CA VAL A 86 -19.97 -38.20 -41.57
C VAL A 86 -20.96 -37.06 -41.31
N VAL A 87 -22.21 -37.22 -41.73
CA VAL A 87 -23.24 -36.19 -41.57
C VAL A 87 -23.48 -35.88 -40.09
N ASP A 88 -23.54 -36.90 -39.24
CA ASP A 88 -23.69 -36.74 -37.79
C ASP A 88 -22.49 -36.00 -37.16
N THR A 89 -21.26 -36.37 -37.55
CA THR A 89 -20.04 -35.69 -37.08
C THR A 89 -20.02 -34.23 -37.51
N VAL A 90 -20.35 -33.93 -38.77
CA VAL A 90 -20.42 -32.56 -39.28
C VAL A 90 -21.50 -31.75 -38.55
N ALA A 91 -22.68 -32.33 -38.33
CA ALA A 91 -23.75 -31.69 -37.58
C ALA A 91 -23.33 -31.40 -36.12
N LYS A 92 -22.63 -32.34 -35.47
CA LYS A 92 -22.07 -32.18 -34.13
C LYS A 92 -21.04 -31.04 -34.09
N LEU A 93 -20.10 -31.00 -35.04
CA LEU A 93 -19.10 -29.94 -35.14
C LEU A 93 -19.76 -28.56 -35.36
N HIS A 94 -20.77 -28.48 -36.24
CA HIS A 94 -21.52 -27.23 -36.42
C HIS A 94 -22.21 -26.78 -35.12
N LYS A 95 -22.80 -27.72 -34.37
CA LYS A 95 -23.43 -27.42 -33.08
C LYS A 95 -22.41 -26.93 -32.05
N GLU A 96 -21.24 -27.56 -31.98
CA GLU A 96 -20.15 -27.16 -31.10
C GLU A 96 -19.59 -25.78 -31.48
N ILE A 97 -19.40 -25.49 -32.76
CA ILE A 97 -18.96 -24.17 -33.26
C ILE A 97 -19.99 -23.09 -32.89
N ASN A 98 -21.28 -23.37 -33.09
CA ASN A 98 -22.34 -22.42 -32.74
C ASN A 98 -22.39 -22.17 -31.22
N SER A 99 -22.25 -23.22 -30.42
CA SER A 99 -22.15 -23.12 -28.96
C SER A 99 -20.93 -22.28 -28.55
N LEU A 100 -19.76 -22.56 -29.12
CA LEU A 100 -18.53 -21.83 -28.82
C LEU A 100 -18.63 -20.35 -29.23
N LYS A 101 -19.23 -20.05 -30.38
CA LYS A 101 -19.50 -18.68 -30.83
C LYS A 101 -20.44 -17.94 -29.87
N SER A 102 -21.49 -18.61 -29.39
CA SER A 102 -22.41 -18.02 -28.40
C SER A 102 -21.70 -17.76 -27.06
N SER A 103 -20.90 -18.70 -26.58
CA SER A 103 -20.08 -18.54 -25.38
C SER A 103 -19.08 -17.40 -25.53
N SER A 104 -18.37 -17.31 -26.66
CA SER A 104 -17.43 -16.22 -26.96
C SER A 104 -18.13 -14.85 -26.95
N SER A 105 -19.32 -14.75 -27.56
CA SER A 105 -20.14 -13.54 -27.51
C SER A 105 -20.54 -13.18 -26.07
N ASN A 106 -20.95 -14.17 -25.27
CA ASN A 106 -21.29 -13.97 -23.86
C ASN A 106 -20.09 -13.47 -23.05
N TYR A 107 -18.91 -14.06 -23.25
CA TYR A 107 -17.68 -13.61 -22.60
C TYR A 107 -17.34 -12.16 -22.99
N SER A 108 -17.42 -11.82 -24.28
CA SER A 108 -17.19 -10.44 -24.75
C SER A 108 -18.16 -9.44 -24.11
N SER A 109 -19.45 -9.77 -24.04
CA SER A 109 -20.46 -8.93 -23.38
C SER A 109 -20.20 -8.80 -21.88
N ASN A 110 -19.82 -9.88 -21.20
CA ASN A 110 -19.50 -9.85 -19.78
C ASN A 110 -18.24 -9.02 -19.48
N THR A 111 -17.20 -9.15 -20.31
CA THR A 111 -15.99 -8.31 -20.21
C THR A 111 -16.34 -6.85 -20.41
N LYS A 112 -17.19 -6.50 -21.39
CA LYS A 112 -17.64 -5.12 -21.57
C LYS A 112 -18.41 -4.61 -20.35
N ASN A 113 -19.37 -5.37 -19.84
CA ASN A 113 -20.13 -4.99 -18.64
C ASN A 113 -19.22 -4.82 -17.42
N LEU A 114 -18.21 -5.67 -17.26
CA LEU A 114 -17.25 -5.59 -16.17
C LEU A 114 -16.34 -4.36 -16.32
N GLN A 115 -15.88 -4.05 -17.53
CA GLN A 115 -15.14 -2.84 -17.85
C GLN A 115 -15.97 -1.58 -17.53
N ASP A 116 -17.23 -1.56 -17.97
CA ASP A 116 -18.18 -0.45 -17.72
C ASP A 116 -18.43 -0.28 -16.22
N SER A 117 -18.57 -1.38 -15.48
CA SER A 117 -18.71 -1.37 -14.01
C SER A 117 -17.46 -0.83 -13.31
N ILE A 118 -16.26 -1.28 -13.73
CA ILE A 118 -14.99 -0.78 -13.19
C ILE A 118 -14.84 0.72 -13.45
N GLN A 119 -15.20 1.19 -14.65
CA GLN A 119 -15.15 2.61 -14.98
C GLN A 119 -16.11 3.41 -14.08
N THR A 120 -17.35 2.93 -13.94
CA THR A 120 -18.33 3.55 -13.04
C THR A 120 -17.85 3.61 -11.59
N LEU A 121 -17.28 2.51 -11.08
CA LEU A 121 -16.70 2.44 -9.73
C LEU A 121 -15.51 3.40 -9.57
N LYS A 122 -14.65 3.52 -10.57
CA LYS A 122 -13.54 4.49 -10.56
C LYS A 122 -14.06 5.92 -10.55
N ASP A 123 -15.08 6.23 -11.33
CA ASP A 123 -15.67 7.57 -11.38
C ASP A 123 -16.39 7.90 -10.07
N GLN A 124 -17.11 6.94 -9.49
CA GLN A 124 -17.70 7.07 -8.14
C GLN A 124 -16.63 7.26 -7.08
N LEU A 125 -15.55 6.48 -7.11
CA LEU A 125 -14.46 6.62 -6.15
C LEU A 125 -13.74 7.96 -6.33
N ALA A 126 -13.53 8.43 -7.56
CA ALA A 126 -12.96 9.76 -7.82
C ALA A 126 -13.88 10.88 -7.30
N GLN A 127 -15.19 10.75 -7.51
CA GLN A 127 -16.18 11.71 -7.02
C GLN A 127 -16.27 11.70 -5.49
N GLU A 128 -16.28 10.52 -4.86
CA GLU A 128 -16.27 10.38 -3.41
C GLU A 128 -14.93 10.82 -2.80
N GLN A 129 -13.80 10.56 -3.46
CA GLN A 129 -12.50 11.10 -3.07
C GLN A 129 -12.52 12.63 -3.12
N GLN A 130 -13.10 13.23 -4.17
CA GLN A 130 -13.27 14.68 -4.26
C GLN A 130 -14.16 15.22 -3.13
N LYS A 131 -15.25 14.51 -2.77
CA LYS A 131 -16.15 14.90 -1.66
C LYS A 131 -15.56 14.64 -0.27
N THR A 132 -14.73 13.61 -0.09
CA THR A 132 -14.20 13.19 1.23
C THR A 132 -12.82 13.78 1.54
N ASP A 133 -12.03 14.14 0.52
CA ASP A 133 -10.90 15.07 0.66
C ASP A 133 -11.37 16.51 0.92
N SER A 134 -12.69 16.72 1.01
CA SER A 134 -13.33 17.96 1.42
C SER A 134 -13.69 18.01 2.91
N PHE A 135 -12.73 17.76 3.81
CA PHE A 135 -12.91 18.25 5.18
C PHE A 135 -12.57 19.75 5.19
N SER A 136 -13.61 20.57 5.22
CA SER A 136 -13.51 22.03 5.25
C SER A 136 -12.98 22.47 6.63
N PHE A 137 -11.67 22.60 6.74
CA PHE A 137 -11.03 23.26 7.86
C PHE A 137 -10.69 24.69 7.42
N LEU A 138 -11.41 25.68 7.97
CA LEU A 138 -11.31 27.10 7.58
C LEU A 138 -11.65 27.41 6.10
N GLY A 139 -12.46 26.59 5.42
CA GLY A 139 -12.92 26.87 4.05
C GLY A 139 -12.01 26.36 2.93
N ILE A 140 -10.97 25.59 3.24
CA ILE A 140 -10.07 24.98 2.25
C ILE A 140 -10.21 23.44 2.34
N ASN A 141 -10.38 22.78 1.19
CA ASN A 141 -10.35 21.32 1.08
C ASN A 141 -8.95 20.79 1.37
N THR A 142 -8.80 19.97 2.39
CA THR A 142 -7.52 19.33 2.71
C THR A 142 -7.65 17.81 2.75
N SER A 143 -6.77 17.13 2.02
CA SER A 143 -6.68 15.68 1.97
C SER A 143 -6.23 15.08 3.30
N LYS A 144 -6.48 13.77 3.50
CA LYS A 144 -6.17 13.03 4.73
C LYS A 144 -4.70 13.15 5.19
N SER A 145 -3.77 13.31 4.24
CA SER A 145 -2.34 13.50 4.52
C SER A 145 -2.02 14.92 5.03
N LEU A 146 -2.68 15.95 4.47
CA LEU A 146 -2.52 17.32 4.89
C LEU A 146 -3.07 17.53 6.31
N TYR A 147 -4.22 16.91 6.65
CA TYR A 147 -4.77 16.98 8.01
C TYR A 147 -3.77 16.49 9.06
N SER A 148 -3.25 15.27 8.90
CA SER A 148 -2.28 14.72 9.86
C SER A 148 -1.02 15.59 9.95
N THR A 149 -0.54 16.13 8.82
CA THR A 149 0.62 17.02 8.81
C THR A 149 0.35 18.32 9.58
N VAL A 150 -0.78 18.98 9.28
CA VAL A 150 -1.19 20.26 9.90
C VAL A 150 -1.37 20.08 11.42
N VAL A 151 -2.07 19.03 11.85
CA VAL A 151 -2.29 18.74 13.27
C VAL A 151 -0.97 18.50 13.98
N TRP A 152 -0.06 17.69 13.42
CA TRP A 152 1.26 17.47 14.03
C TRP A 152 2.14 18.72 14.04
N THR A 153 2.07 19.60 13.03
CA THR A 153 2.76 20.90 13.07
C THR A 153 2.24 21.81 14.19
N ILE A 154 0.92 21.87 14.38
CA ILE A 154 0.32 22.67 15.46
C ILE A 154 0.77 22.11 16.82
N ILE A 155 0.73 20.79 17.00
CA ILE A 155 1.23 20.13 18.22
C ILE A 155 2.71 20.45 18.45
N ALA A 156 3.54 20.40 17.41
CA ALA A 156 4.97 20.68 17.51
C ALA A 156 5.25 22.14 17.90
N VAL A 157 4.54 23.11 17.32
CA VAL A 157 4.69 24.54 17.66
C VAL A 157 4.28 24.80 19.11
N LEU A 158 3.14 24.26 19.57
CA LEU A 158 2.69 24.40 20.95
C LEU A 158 3.66 23.73 21.94
N ALA A 159 4.22 22.58 21.58
CA ALA A 159 5.22 21.89 22.40
C ALA A 159 6.50 22.74 22.57
N VAL A 160 6.97 23.36 21.48
CA VAL A 160 8.14 24.27 21.52
C VAL A 160 7.84 25.50 22.38
N ALA A 161 6.67 26.13 22.19
CA ALA A 161 6.27 27.29 22.99
C ALA A 161 6.21 26.97 24.49
N THR A 162 5.62 25.82 24.85
CA THR A 162 5.57 25.34 26.23
C THR A 162 6.96 25.06 26.79
N PHE A 163 7.86 24.50 25.99
CA PHE A 163 9.23 24.21 26.43
C PHE A 163 10.04 25.49 26.68
N ILE A 164 9.90 26.49 25.81
CA ILE A 164 10.50 27.82 26.00
C ILE A 164 9.94 28.47 27.28
N PHE A 165 8.63 28.38 27.49
CA PHE A 165 7.98 28.91 28.69
C PHE A 165 8.52 28.26 29.97
N LEU A 166 8.70 26.95 30.00
CA LEU A 166 9.28 26.24 31.16
C LEU A 166 10.73 26.66 31.45
N ILE A 167 11.57 26.82 30.41
CA ILE A 167 12.94 27.31 30.59
C ILE A 167 12.93 28.75 31.11
N SER A 168 12.11 29.60 30.51
CA SER A 168 11.97 31.00 30.92
C SER A 168 11.48 31.11 32.36
N TYR A 169 10.54 30.25 32.78
CA TYR A 169 10.02 30.22 34.14
C TYR A 169 11.08 29.79 35.17
N ARG A 170 11.94 28.83 34.81
CA ARG A 170 13.07 28.43 35.67
C ARG A 170 14.14 29.50 35.75
N LYS A 171 14.46 30.17 34.64
CA LYS A 171 15.39 31.31 34.64
C LYS A 171 14.87 32.46 35.50
N ALA A 172 13.62 32.86 35.30
CA ALA A 172 12.99 33.92 36.10
C ALA A 172 13.00 33.62 37.61
N LYS A 173 12.84 32.34 38.00
CA LYS A 173 12.95 31.94 39.41
C LYS A 173 14.39 32.06 39.94
N VAL A 174 15.40 31.73 39.13
CA VAL A 174 16.82 31.86 39.52
C VAL A 174 17.23 33.32 39.64
N ASP A 175 16.83 34.15 38.67
CA ASP A 175 17.12 35.59 38.66
C ASP A 175 16.55 36.26 39.92
N THR A 176 15.37 35.85 40.37
CA THR A 176 14.74 36.41 41.59
C THR A 176 15.54 36.10 42.87
N VAL A 177 16.15 34.91 42.96
CA VAL A 177 17.00 34.53 44.10
C VAL A 177 18.33 35.29 44.07
N GLU A 178 18.87 35.53 42.87
CA GLU A 178 20.09 36.31 42.70
C GLU A 178 19.87 37.79 43.09
N PHE A 179 18.76 38.41 42.65
CA PHE A 179 18.40 39.77 43.07
C PHE A 179 18.18 39.89 44.57
N GLN A 180 17.57 38.90 45.21
CA GLN A 180 17.39 38.89 46.66
C GLN A 180 18.73 38.84 47.40
N LYS A 181 19.66 37.99 46.93
CA LYS A 181 21.01 37.88 47.50
C LYS A 181 21.83 39.16 47.31
N THR A 182 21.76 39.79 46.14
CA THR A 182 22.43 41.07 45.89
C THR A 182 21.86 42.20 46.76
N ALA A 183 20.55 42.22 47.01
CA ALA A 183 19.92 43.17 47.92
C ALA A 183 20.37 42.95 49.37
N GLU A 184 20.47 41.70 49.83
CA GLU A 184 20.97 41.37 51.17
C GLU A 184 22.44 41.77 51.35
N GLN A 185 23.30 41.51 50.37
CA GLN A 185 24.71 41.92 50.41
C GLN A 185 24.86 43.45 50.48
N SER A 186 24.08 44.20 49.69
CA SER A 186 24.10 45.67 49.74
C SER A 186 23.63 46.18 51.11
N GLN A 187 22.60 45.59 51.70
CA GLN A 187 22.11 45.95 53.03
C GLN A 187 23.17 45.71 54.12
N GLU A 188 23.91 44.60 54.03
CA GLU A 188 24.99 44.26 54.96
C GLU A 188 26.19 45.22 54.82
N GLU A 189 26.55 45.57 53.59
CA GLU A 189 27.56 46.60 53.31
C GLU A 189 27.14 47.96 53.90
N PHE A 190 25.89 48.40 53.70
CA PHE A 190 25.39 49.64 54.31
C PHE A 190 25.40 49.60 55.84
N ALA A 191 25.03 48.47 56.45
CA ALA A 191 25.06 48.30 57.90
C ALA A 191 26.49 48.37 58.46
N THR A 192 27.45 47.76 57.77
CA THR A 192 28.88 47.79 58.17
C THR A 192 29.49 49.18 57.96
N PHE A 193 29.14 49.90 56.89
CA PHE A 193 29.51 51.30 56.72
C PHE A 193 28.96 52.18 57.85
N ARG A 194 27.71 52.00 58.25
CA ARG A 194 27.10 52.78 59.34
C ARG A 194 27.79 52.54 60.68
N LYS A 195 28.14 51.28 60.98
CA LYS A 195 28.90 50.94 62.20
C LYS A 195 30.28 51.60 62.21
N LYS A 196 31.03 51.50 61.11
CA LYS A 196 32.35 52.15 60.97
C LYS A 196 32.29 53.67 61.09
N ALA A 197 31.24 54.30 60.54
CA ALA A 197 31.03 55.74 60.67
C ALA A 197 30.80 56.14 62.14
N MET A 198 29.94 55.40 62.86
CA MET A 198 29.72 55.64 64.30
C MET A 198 30.98 55.44 65.13
N GLU A 199 31.77 54.40 64.86
CA GLU A 199 33.04 54.16 65.55
C GLU A 199 34.04 55.30 65.32
N LYS A 200 34.14 55.82 64.09
CA LYS A 200 34.98 56.99 63.78
C LYS A 200 34.53 58.23 64.54
N GLU A 201 33.23 58.51 64.60
CA GLU A 201 32.71 59.64 65.36
C GLU A 201 32.96 59.50 66.87
N GLN A 202 32.81 58.28 67.41
CA GLN A 202 33.09 58.00 68.83
C GLN A 202 34.58 58.15 69.15
N LEU A 203 35.47 57.65 68.28
CA LEU A 203 36.91 57.84 68.42
C LEU A 203 37.32 59.30 68.31
N LEU A 204 36.74 60.05 67.36
CA LEU A 204 37.02 61.47 67.20
C LEU A 204 36.58 62.28 68.44
N LYS A 205 35.42 61.96 69.01
CA LYS A 205 34.95 62.58 70.26
C LYS A 205 35.86 62.26 71.45
N ARG A 206 36.35 61.02 71.55
CA ARG A 206 37.33 60.62 72.58
C ARG A 206 38.65 61.37 72.42
N GLN A 207 39.20 61.43 71.20
CA GLN A 207 40.43 62.19 70.92
C GLN A 207 40.27 63.69 71.23
N LEU A 208 39.12 64.28 70.90
CA LEU A 208 38.81 65.67 71.26
C LEU A 208 38.77 65.89 72.78
N GLN A 209 38.19 64.95 73.54
CA GLN A 209 38.19 65.02 75.00
C GLN A 209 39.60 64.85 75.60
N ASP A 210 40.40 63.94 75.06
CA ASP A 210 41.78 63.74 75.50
C ASP A 210 42.67 64.97 75.22
N GLU A 211 42.52 65.60 74.06
CA GLU A 211 43.20 66.86 73.71
C GLU A 211 42.78 68.04 74.60
N LEU A 212 41.51 68.09 75.02
CA LEU A 212 41.03 69.09 75.98
C LEU A 212 41.58 68.83 77.40
N ASN A 213 41.56 67.58 77.87
CA ASN A 213 42.05 67.21 79.20
C ASN A 213 43.58 67.34 79.33
N LYS A 214 44.34 67.26 78.24
CA LYS A 214 45.80 67.45 78.24
C LYS A 214 46.24 68.91 78.40
N LYS A 215 45.33 69.87 78.22
CA LYS A 215 45.59 71.32 78.32
C LYS A 215 45.23 71.92 79.69
N ILE A 216 44.87 71.09 80.66
CA ILE A 216 44.60 71.44 82.07
C ILE A 216 45.72 70.84 82.92
#